data_AF-A0A142W2C2-F1
#
_entry.id   AF-A0A142W2C2-F1
#
_cell.length_a   1.000
_cell.length_b   1.000
_cell.length_c   1.000
_cell.angle_alpha   90.00
_cell.angle_beta   90.00
_cell.angle_gamma   90.00
#
_symmetry.space_group_name_H-M   'P 1'
#
loop_
_entity.id
_entity.type
_entity.pdbx_description
1 polymer ?
#
loop_
_entity_poly.entity_id
_entity_poly.type
_entity_poly.pdbx_seq_one_letter_code
_entity_poly.pdbx_strand_id
1 'polypeptide(L)'
;MFILPLSMAFAALQPLPPDGAPALNLPVDCIVGRSCLIQKLFDHDPGPGRRDYRCGQLTTNGHDGIDIRLRTMADMRAGFAVLAAAPGTVLRTRNGEPDVSVNNRGALDGRDAGNAVVIDHGGGWQTQYSHLRQASIAVRPGQRVSGGERIGLIGLSGNSEFPHLHFTVRHLGRAVDPFVGTAPLPPCNSEVRTTGLWTAVTAHSLGYEPSAVITGGLASAVPPKAVTDRDPPPMPNGRHAPLILWVDAIGARAGDYQAFSIAGPDGQIVHEQQSVVEGGGLSWFAYSGKRAPAAGWPAGRYTGRYVLKRENAIVARIETTAMIK
;
A
#
# COMPACT_ATOMS: atom_id res chain seq x y z
N MET A 1 16.46 42.89 34.92
CA MET A 1 17.24 41.70 34.53
C MET A 1 16.45 40.48 34.98
N PHE A 2 15.57 39.96 34.11
CA PHE A 2 14.73 38.79 34.40
C PHE A 2 15.42 37.54 33.85
N ILE A 3 15.79 36.62 34.73
CA ILE A 3 16.39 35.33 34.38
C ILE A 3 15.23 34.35 34.17
N LEU A 4 15.00 33.93 32.91
CA LEU A 4 14.11 32.82 32.57
C LEU A 4 14.79 31.49 32.91
N PRO A 5 14.09 30.52 33.54
CA PRO A 5 14.66 29.21 33.80
C PRO A 5 14.75 28.42 32.48
N LEU A 6 15.93 27.89 32.22
CA LEU A 6 16.20 26.97 31.12
C LEU A 6 15.52 25.63 31.43
N SER A 7 14.31 25.41 30.91
CA SER A 7 13.68 24.10 30.95
C SER A 7 14.49 23.14 30.07
N MET A 8 15.28 22.27 30.71
CA MET A 8 15.81 21.08 30.06
C MET A 8 14.65 20.19 29.65
N ALA A 9 14.37 20.14 28.35
CA ALA A 9 13.55 19.10 27.77
C ALA A 9 14.32 17.78 27.89
N PHE A 10 13.90 16.91 28.80
CA PHE A 10 14.32 15.51 28.77
C PHE A 10 13.76 14.89 27.49
N ALA A 11 14.62 14.71 26.49
CA ALA A 11 14.33 13.81 25.39
C ALA A 11 14.20 12.41 26.00
N ALA A 12 12.98 11.87 26.00
CA ALA A 12 12.74 10.49 26.41
C ALA A 12 13.57 9.58 25.50
N LEU A 13 14.59 8.93 26.07
CA LEU A 13 15.34 7.86 25.41
C LEU A 13 14.35 6.79 25.00
N GLN A 14 14.13 6.68 23.68
CA GLN A 14 13.31 5.62 23.12
C GLN A 14 14.02 4.28 23.34
N PRO A 15 13.30 3.21 23.70
CA PRO A 15 13.91 1.89 23.84
C PRO A 15 14.53 1.51 22.49
N LEU A 16 15.83 1.19 22.52
CA LEU A 16 16.52 0.61 21.37
C LEU A 16 15.84 -0.73 21.02
N PRO A 17 15.85 -1.14 19.74
CA PRO A 17 15.49 -2.49 19.36
C PRO A 17 16.26 -3.52 20.20
N PRO A 18 15.72 -4.73 20.44
CA PRO A 18 16.41 -5.77 21.18
C PRO A 18 17.84 -5.97 20.66
N ASP A 19 18.79 -6.14 21.57
CA ASP A 19 20.25 -6.04 21.34
C ASP A 19 20.70 -6.55 19.96
N GLY A 20 21.19 -5.62 19.13
CA GLY A 20 21.75 -5.90 17.80
C GLY A 20 20.77 -5.87 16.62
N ALA A 21 19.45 -5.68 16.85
CA ALA A 21 18.49 -5.52 15.76
C ALA A 21 18.55 -4.10 15.13
N PRO A 22 18.38 -3.98 13.80
CA PRO A 22 18.41 -2.68 13.14
C PRO A 22 17.17 -1.86 13.47
N ALA A 23 17.35 -0.56 13.73
CA ALA A 23 16.26 0.40 13.78
C ALA A 23 15.86 0.81 12.35
N LEU A 24 14.66 0.43 11.92
CA LEU A 24 14.19 0.59 10.55
C LEU A 24 13.45 1.92 10.35
N ASN A 25 13.89 2.67 9.34
CA ASN A 25 13.18 3.82 8.79
C ASN A 25 12.25 3.39 7.66
N LEU A 26 11.31 4.26 7.30
CA LEU A 26 10.40 4.04 6.18
C LEU A 26 11.21 3.79 4.88
N PRO A 27 11.05 2.63 4.22
CA PRO A 27 11.90 2.25 3.07
C PRO A 27 11.46 2.89 1.74
N VAL A 28 10.67 3.96 1.79
CA VAL A 28 10.06 4.63 0.65
C VAL A 28 9.93 6.13 0.92
N ASP A 29 9.95 6.95 -0.14
CA ASP A 29 9.76 8.42 -0.06
C ASP A 29 8.30 8.86 -0.30
N CYS A 30 7.37 7.91 -0.43
CA CYS A 30 5.95 8.19 -0.58
C CYS A 30 5.29 8.55 0.77
N ILE A 31 4.18 9.27 0.71
CA ILE A 31 3.38 9.60 1.90
C ILE A 31 2.34 8.51 2.10
N VAL A 32 2.53 7.68 3.13
CA VAL A 32 1.60 6.60 3.51
C VAL A 32 0.22 7.20 3.82
N GLY A 33 -0.83 6.56 3.32
CA GLY A 33 -2.20 7.06 3.37
C GLY A 33 -2.54 8.10 2.29
N ARG A 34 -1.55 8.73 1.63
CA ARG A 34 -1.79 9.72 0.57
C ARG A 34 -1.35 9.27 -0.82
N SER A 35 -0.08 8.96 -1.04
CA SER A 35 0.44 8.49 -2.34
C SER A 35 0.75 6.99 -2.38
N CYS A 36 0.86 6.37 -1.21
CA CYS A 36 1.03 4.93 -1.04
C CYS A 36 0.26 4.43 0.18
N LEU A 37 0.16 3.12 0.35
CA LEU A 37 -0.42 2.48 1.53
C LEU A 37 0.12 1.04 1.67
N ILE A 38 -0.03 0.44 2.85
CA ILE A 38 0.30 -0.98 3.04
C ILE A 38 -0.88 -1.83 2.55
N GLN A 39 -0.65 -2.66 1.54
CA GLN A 39 -1.68 -3.57 1.03
C GLN A 39 -1.57 -4.98 1.62
N LYS A 40 -0.37 -5.44 1.97
CA LYS A 40 -0.17 -6.74 2.61
C LYS A 40 0.80 -6.61 3.79
N LEU A 41 0.49 -7.34 4.85
CA LEU A 41 1.29 -7.49 6.05
C LEU A 41 1.86 -8.91 6.13
N PHE A 42 2.80 -9.11 7.04
CA PHE A 42 3.40 -10.42 7.29
C PHE A 42 2.34 -11.44 7.73
N ASP A 43 2.46 -12.68 7.26
CA ASP A 43 1.58 -13.78 7.62
C ASP A 43 2.13 -14.58 8.82
N HIS A 44 1.40 -14.55 9.93
CA HIS A 44 1.71 -15.28 11.16
C HIS A 44 0.94 -16.59 11.31
N ASP A 45 0.13 -16.96 10.32
CA ASP A 45 -0.64 -18.22 10.34
C ASP A 45 -0.61 -18.91 8.97
N PRO A 46 0.58 -19.26 8.44
CA PRO A 46 0.71 -19.85 7.12
C PRO A 46 0.11 -21.26 7.06
N GLY A 47 -0.54 -21.58 5.95
CA GLY A 47 -1.19 -22.86 5.67
C GLY A 47 -2.69 -22.70 5.36
N PRO A 48 -3.60 -23.37 6.08
CA PRO A 48 -5.04 -23.21 5.87
C PRO A 48 -5.58 -21.87 6.40
N GLY A 49 -4.83 -21.22 7.30
CA GLY A 49 -5.11 -19.89 7.83
C GLY A 49 -4.34 -18.80 7.08
N ARG A 50 -4.55 -17.57 7.54
CA ARG A 50 -3.68 -16.41 7.27
C ARG A 50 -4.01 -15.33 8.28
N ARG A 51 -3.00 -14.66 8.82
CA ARG A 51 -3.24 -13.66 9.87
C ARG A 51 -2.11 -12.66 9.99
N ASP A 52 -2.44 -11.37 10.02
CA ASP A 52 -1.46 -10.32 10.32
C ASP A 52 -1.23 -10.15 11.84
N TYR A 53 -0.24 -9.34 12.23
CA TYR A 53 0.14 -9.11 13.63
C TYR A 53 -0.94 -8.45 14.50
N ARG A 54 -2.03 -7.94 13.90
CA ARG A 54 -3.19 -7.38 14.58
C ARG A 54 -4.41 -8.30 14.47
N CYS A 55 -4.17 -9.56 14.12
CA CYS A 55 -5.20 -10.56 13.93
C CYS A 55 -6.22 -10.23 12.84
N GLY A 56 -5.82 -9.37 11.91
CA GLY A 56 -6.56 -9.10 10.69
C GLY A 56 -6.26 -10.11 9.58
N GLN A 57 -6.80 -9.80 8.42
CA GLN A 57 -6.72 -10.61 7.20
C GLN A 57 -6.01 -9.85 6.07
N LEU A 58 -5.26 -8.79 6.38
CA LEU A 58 -4.56 -7.98 5.39
C LEU A 58 -3.24 -8.64 5.00
N THR A 59 -3.30 -9.92 4.62
CA THR A 59 -2.16 -10.74 4.24
C THR A 59 -2.60 -11.86 3.29
N THR A 60 -1.64 -12.59 2.72
CA THR A 60 -1.84 -13.80 1.92
C THR A 60 -1.01 -14.93 2.49
N ASN A 61 -1.40 -16.18 2.23
CA ASN A 61 -0.72 -17.36 2.76
C ASN A 61 0.79 -17.30 2.49
N GLY A 62 1.59 -17.36 3.56
CA GLY A 62 3.05 -17.39 3.50
C GLY A 62 3.71 -16.06 3.13
N HIS A 63 2.98 -14.94 3.19
CA HIS A 63 3.56 -13.63 2.91
C HIS A 63 4.61 -13.26 3.97
N ASP A 64 5.87 -13.11 3.57
CA ASP A 64 7.02 -13.03 4.47
C ASP A 64 7.53 -11.59 4.72
N GLY A 65 6.74 -10.58 4.36
CA GLY A 65 7.12 -9.17 4.45
C GLY A 65 5.93 -8.23 4.48
N ILE A 66 6.13 -7.00 4.02
CA ILE A 66 5.07 -6.01 3.83
C ILE A 66 5.07 -5.49 2.38
N ASP A 67 3.88 -5.28 1.83
CA ASP A 67 3.71 -4.70 0.49
C ASP A 67 3.27 -3.24 0.63
N ILE A 68 4.19 -2.30 0.34
CA ILE A 68 3.89 -0.87 0.27
C ILE A 68 3.53 -0.53 -1.18
N ARG A 69 2.24 -0.40 -1.45
CA ARG A 69 1.70 -0.19 -2.80
C ARG A 69 1.71 1.28 -3.20
N LEU A 70 1.89 1.54 -4.49
CA LEU A 70 1.46 2.78 -5.13
C LEU A 70 -0.01 2.64 -5.57
N ARG A 71 -0.68 3.78 -5.80
CA ARG A 71 -2.11 3.77 -6.14
C ARG A 71 -2.36 3.47 -7.61
N THR A 72 -1.49 3.96 -8.51
CA THR A 72 -1.65 3.89 -9.96
C THR A 72 -0.33 3.61 -10.68
N MET A 73 -0.41 3.23 -11.96
CA MET A 73 0.76 3.16 -12.85
C MET A 73 1.39 4.55 -13.10
N ALA A 74 0.59 5.62 -13.02
CA ALA A 74 1.09 6.99 -13.13
C ALA A 74 2.01 7.34 -11.94
N ASP A 75 1.68 6.89 -10.72
CA ASP A 75 2.54 7.05 -9.54
C ASP A 75 3.89 6.35 -9.73
N MET A 76 3.88 5.15 -10.30
CA MET A 76 5.11 4.41 -10.63
C MET A 76 5.96 5.17 -11.66
N ARG A 77 5.34 5.72 -12.71
CA ARG A 77 6.05 6.54 -13.71
C ARG A 77 6.62 7.83 -13.12
N ALA A 78 5.91 8.44 -12.16
CA ALA A 78 6.40 9.62 -11.43
C ALA A 78 7.68 9.32 -10.63
N GLY A 79 7.87 8.07 -10.19
CA GLY A 79 9.15 7.56 -9.70
C GLY A 79 9.39 7.80 -8.21
N PHE A 80 8.59 7.15 -7.36
CA PHE A 80 8.85 7.08 -5.91
C PHE A 80 10.12 6.26 -5.60
N ALA A 81 11.01 6.82 -4.80
CA ALA A 81 12.25 6.20 -4.38
C ALA A 81 12.03 5.08 -3.37
N VAL A 82 12.86 4.05 -3.50
CA VAL A 82 13.09 3.05 -2.46
C VAL A 82 14.34 3.49 -1.69
N LEU A 83 14.22 3.53 -0.36
CA LEU A 83 15.25 4.00 0.56
C LEU A 83 15.75 2.82 1.41
N ALA A 84 17.05 2.79 1.70
CA ALA A 84 17.60 1.83 2.66
C ALA A 84 16.99 2.10 4.05
N ALA A 85 16.28 1.13 4.62
CA ALA A 85 15.60 1.28 5.91
C ALA A 85 16.59 1.53 7.06
N ALA A 86 17.78 0.95 7.00
CA ALA A 86 18.84 1.10 7.99
C ALA A 86 20.22 1.08 7.32
N PRO A 87 21.27 1.61 7.98
CA PRO A 87 22.64 1.50 7.48
C PRO A 87 23.07 0.04 7.31
N GLY A 88 23.90 -0.24 6.31
CA GLY A 88 24.36 -1.61 6.07
C GLY A 88 25.26 -1.73 4.85
N THR A 89 25.54 -2.98 4.45
CA THR A 89 26.30 -3.32 3.25
C THR A 89 25.41 -4.03 2.25
N VAL A 90 25.37 -3.56 1.01
CA VAL A 90 24.61 -4.22 -0.06
C VAL A 90 25.24 -5.59 -0.35
N LEU A 91 24.48 -6.66 -0.12
CA LEU A 91 24.93 -8.02 -0.36
C LEU A 91 24.79 -8.43 -1.82
N ARG A 92 23.62 -8.17 -2.41
CA ARG A 92 23.27 -8.61 -3.75
C ARG A 92 22.21 -7.72 -4.37
N THR A 93 22.22 -7.67 -5.70
CA THR A 93 21.30 -6.88 -6.51
C THR A 93 20.87 -7.65 -7.75
N ARG A 94 19.66 -7.39 -8.25
CA ARG A 94 19.19 -7.81 -9.58
C ARG A 94 18.45 -6.64 -10.22
N ASN A 95 18.80 -6.22 -11.45
CA ASN A 95 18.32 -4.96 -12.04
C ASN A 95 17.84 -5.07 -13.52
N GLY A 96 17.65 -6.29 -14.02
CA GLY A 96 17.31 -6.55 -15.43
C GLY A 96 15.87 -6.98 -15.70
N GLU A 97 15.08 -7.26 -14.67
CA GLU A 97 13.71 -7.78 -14.85
C GLU A 97 12.78 -6.68 -15.35
N PRO A 98 11.93 -6.96 -16.36
CA PRO A 98 11.01 -5.96 -16.90
C PRO A 98 9.88 -5.64 -15.92
N ASP A 99 9.38 -4.41 -15.99
CA ASP A 99 8.20 -3.96 -15.24
C ASP A 99 6.90 -4.44 -15.90
N VAL A 100 6.63 -5.74 -15.79
CA VAL A 100 5.44 -6.39 -16.36
C VAL A 100 4.73 -7.13 -15.25
N SER A 101 3.42 -6.88 -15.14
CA SER A 101 2.57 -7.58 -14.17
C SER A 101 2.65 -9.09 -14.34
N VAL A 102 2.63 -9.82 -13.23
CA VAL A 102 2.66 -11.28 -13.21
C VAL A 102 1.52 -11.90 -14.03
N ASN A 103 0.38 -11.20 -14.13
CA ASN A 103 -0.77 -11.64 -14.93
C ASN A 103 -0.51 -11.62 -16.45
N ASN A 104 0.53 -10.91 -16.90
CA ASN A 104 0.85 -10.67 -18.30
C ASN A 104 2.23 -11.23 -18.70
N ARG A 105 2.82 -12.13 -17.91
CA ARG A 105 4.14 -12.73 -18.19
C ARG A 105 4.11 -14.25 -18.06
N GLY A 106 5.11 -14.89 -18.68
CA GLY A 106 5.39 -16.32 -18.52
C GLY A 106 5.99 -16.66 -17.15
N ALA A 107 6.43 -17.91 -16.99
CA ALA A 107 7.03 -18.43 -15.77
C ALA A 107 8.17 -17.52 -15.23
N LEU A 108 8.26 -17.44 -13.90
CA LEU A 108 9.21 -16.56 -13.22
C LEU A 108 10.59 -17.20 -13.05
N ASP A 109 10.72 -18.52 -13.06
CA ASP A 109 12.00 -19.25 -12.99
C ASP A 109 12.97 -18.72 -11.90
N GLY A 110 12.47 -18.51 -10.67
CA GLY A 110 13.23 -17.99 -9.54
C GLY A 110 13.44 -16.46 -9.56
N ARG A 111 12.71 -15.74 -10.42
CA ARG A 111 12.69 -14.27 -10.50
C ARG A 111 11.53 -13.64 -9.73
N ASP A 112 10.97 -14.34 -8.75
CA ASP A 112 9.83 -13.88 -7.95
C ASP A 112 10.05 -12.50 -7.33
N ALA A 113 11.23 -12.25 -6.75
CA ALA A 113 11.55 -10.93 -6.18
C ALA A 113 11.75 -9.81 -7.23
N GLY A 114 11.72 -10.10 -8.53
CA GLY A 114 11.93 -9.10 -9.59
C GLY A 114 13.29 -8.43 -9.46
N ASN A 115 13.40 -7.15 -9.81
CA ASN A 115 14.56 -6.36 -9.43
C ASN A 115 14.58 -6.17 -7.92
N ALA A 116 15.72 -6.41 -7.30
CA ALA A 116 15.82 -6.41 -5.86
C ALA A 116 17.19 -5.97 -5.37
N VAL A 117 17.22 -5.47 -4.13
CA VAL A 117 18.42 -5.17 -3.35
C VAL A 117 18.31 -5.93 -2.04
N VAL A 118 19.41 -6.52 -1.58
CA VAL A 118 19.51 -7.09 -0.22
C VAL A 118 20.63 -6.37 0.53
N ILE A 119 20.36 -5.93 1.75
CA ILE A 119 21.29 -5.20 2.61
C ILE A 119 21.52 -6.00 3.88
N ASP A 120 22.79 -6.22 4.21
CA ASP A 120 23.25 -6.80 5.48
C ASP A 120 23.46 -5.70 6.51
N HIS A 121 22.88 -5.91 7.68
CA HIS A 121 22.99 -5.00 8.82
C HIS A 121 23.94 -5.54 9.91
N GLY A 122 24.56 -6.71 9.69
CA GLY A 122 25.34 -7.42 10.69
C GLY A 122 24.48 -8.26 11.63
N GLY A 123 25.11 -9.10 12.45
CA GLY A 123 24.40 -9.95 13.42
C GLY A 123 23.40 -10.94 12.80
N GLY A 124 23.49 -11.21 11.49
CA GLY A 124 22.53 -12.05 10.77
C GLY A 124 21.26 -11.34 10.32
N TRP A 125 21.17 -10.02 10.50
CA TRP A 125 20.04 -9.20 10.06
C TRP A 125 20.18 -8.76 8.62
N GLN A 126 19.12 -8.95 7.83
CA GLN A 126 19.06 -8.55 6.43
C GLN A 126 17.73 -7.89 6.11
N THR A 127 17.76 -6.87 5.25
CA THR A 127 16.55 -6.35 4.59
C THR A 127 16.60 -6.65 3.10
N GLN A 128 15.46 -7.01 2.53
CA GLN A 128 15.29 -7.22 1.10
C GLN A 128 14.21 -6.28 0.57
N TYR A 129 14.52 -5.63 -0.54
CA TYR A 129 13.66 -4.68 -1.24
C TYR A 129 13.38 -5.30 -2.61
N SER A 130 12.15 -5.72 -2.88
CA SER A 130 11.78 -6.47 -4.09
C SER A 130 10.79 -5.68 -4.97
N HIS A 131 10.64 -6.14 -6.22
CA HIS A 131 9.78 -5.53 -7.25
C HIS A 131 10.20 -4.12 -7.66
N LEU A 132 11.50 -3.81 -7.61
CA LEU A 132 12.01 -2.50 -8.01
C LEU A 132 11.85 -2.28 -9.52
N ARG A 133 11.81 -1.01 -9.92
CA ARG A 133 11.69 -0.62 -11.32
C ARG A 133 12.91 -1.08 -12.11
N GLN A 134 12.69 -1.54 -13.34
CA GLN A 134 13.75 -1.96 -14.25
C GLN A 134 14.80 -0.86 -14.41
N ALA A 135 16.08 -1.24 -14.35
CA ALA A 135 17.23 -0.34 -14.48
C ALA A 135 17.26 0.83 -13.48
N SER A 136 16.55 0.75 -12.35
CA SER A 136 16.47 1.85 -11.36
C SER A 136 17.43 1.70 -10.18
N ILE A 137 18.01 0.51 -9.96
CA ILE A 137 18.90 0.27 -8.81
C ILE A 137 20.15 1.16 -8.90
N ALA A 138 20.38 1.93 -7.84
CA ALA A 138 21.44 2.94 -7.76
C ALA A 138 22.67 2.50 -6.93
N VAL A 139 22.67 1.25 -6.47
CA VAL A 139 23.71 0.69 -5.60
C VAL A 139 24.27 -0.62 -6.16
N ARG A 140 25.43 -1.04 -5.67
CA ARG A 140 26.11 -2.28 -6.11
C ARG A 140 26.54 -3.16 -4.93
N PRO A 141 26.69 -4.48 -5.13
CA PRO A 141 27.23 -5.36 -4.10
C PRO A 141 28.55 -4.85 -3.49
N GLY A 142 28.69 -4.97 -2.17
CA GLY A 142 29.82 -4.46 -1.40
C GLY A 142 29.75 -2.98 -1.02
N GLN A 143 28.81 -2.21 -1.58
CA GLN A 143 28.61 -0.81 -1.21
C GLN A 143 28.03 -0.69 0.20
N ARG A 144 28.62 0.17 1.04
CA ARG A 144 28.00 0.61 2.29
C ARG A 144 26.97 1.69 1.99
N VAL A 145 25.81 1.61 2.64
CA VAL A 145 24.73 2.59 2.52
C VAL A 145 24.33 3.13 3.89
N SER A 146 23.88 4.37 3.92
CA SER A 146 23.25 4.95 5.12
C SER A 146 21.75 4.66 5.16
N GLY A 147 21.13 4.73 6.34
CA GLY A 147 19.67 4.74 6.44
C GLY A 147 19.11 5.98 5.73
N GLY A 148 18.05 5.80 4.93
CA GLY A 148 17.45 6.82 4.09
C GLY A 148 18.12 7.04 2.74
N GLU A 149 19.24 6.37 2.45
CA GLU A 149 19.89 6.46 1.14
C GLU A 149 19.02 5.83 0.04
N ARG A 150 18.86 6.51 -1.08
CA ARG A 150 18.12 5.98 -2.24
C ARG A 150 18.86 4.79 -2.85
N ILE A 151 18.17 3.66 -2.94
CA ILE A 151 18.71 2.43 -3.53
C ILE A 151 18.04 2.03 -4.84
N GLY A 152 16.87 2.59 -5.15
CA GLY A 152 16.14 2.31 -6.38
C GLY A 152 14.85 3.11 -6.51
N LEU A 153 13.95 2.64 -7.38
CA LEU A 153 12.57 3.14 -7.49
C LEU A 153 11.58 1.98 -7.34
N ILE A 154 10.38 2.28 -6.84
CA ILE A 154 9.28 1.32 -6.78
C ILE A 154 8.88 0.93 -8.20
N GLY A 155 8.69 -0.38 -8.46
CA GLY A 155 8.37 -0.91 -9.78
C GLY A 155 7.27 -1.96 -9.79
N LEU A 156 7.25 -2.75 -10.85
CA LEU A 156 6.27 -3.82 -11.15
C LEU A 156 6.96 -5.13 -11.54
N SER A 157 8.28 -5.23 -11.37
CA SER A 157 9.02 -6.42 -11.78
C SER A 157 8.79 -7.62 -10.86
N GLY A 158 9.00 -8.84 -11.36
CA GLY A 158 8.88 -10.06 -10.56
C GLY A 158 7.44 -10.58 -10.43
N ASN A 159 7.13 -11.19 -9.29
CA ASN A 159 5.81 -11.68 -8.91
C ASN A 159 4.93 -10.54 -8.37
N SER A 160 4.56 -9.60 -9.23
CA SER A 160 3.87 -8.38 -8.84
C SER A 160 2.69 -8.10 -9.77
N GLU A 161 1.50 -7.83 -9.21
CA GLU A 161 0.29 -7.52 -9.98
C GLU A 161 0.05 -6.01 -10.15
N PHE A 162 0.64 -5.21 -9.27
CA PHE A 162 0.49 -3.75 -9.18
C PHE A 162 1.79 -3.13 -8.65
N PRO A 163 2.09 -1.84 -8.94
CA PRO A 163 3.35 -1.25 -8.52
C PRO A 163 3.46 -1.16 -6.99
N HIS A 164 4.47 -1.81 -6.42
CA HIS A 164 4.70 -1.84 -4.97
C HIS A 164 6.14 -2.18 -4.62
N LEU A 165 6.53 -1.84 -3.40
CA LEU A 165 7.72 -2.39 -2.74
C LEU A 165 7.27 -3.57 -1.88
N HIS A 166 7.82 -4.76 -2.13
CA HIS A 166 7.77 -5.84 -1.15
C HIS A 166 9.04 -5.77 -0.29
N PHE A 167 8.86 -5.50 1.00
CA PHE A 167 9.92 -5.31 1.98
C PHE A 167 9.94 -6.48 2.97
N THR A 168 11.03 -7.25 2.94
CA THR A 168 11.24 -8.39 3.84
C THR A 168 12.36 -8.08 4.82
N VAL A 169 12.17 -8.44 6.09
CA VAL A 169 13.25 -8.49 7.09
C VAL A 169 13.58 -9.93 7.39
N ARG A 170 14.86 -10.28 7.51
CA ARG A 170 15.32 -11.59 7.94
C ARG A 170 16.31 -11.49 9.09
N HIS A 171 16.27 -12.45 10.00
CA HIS A 171 17.26 -12.66 11.03
C HIS A 171 17.70 -14.13 10.99
N LEU A 172 19.01 -14.37 10.81
CA LEU A 172 19.59 -15.71 10.68
C LEU A 172 18.87 -16.57 9.64
N GLY A 173 18.54 -15.95 8.50
CA GLY A 173 17.86 -16.60 7.37
C GLY A 173 16.34 -16.76 7.52
N ARG A 174 15.75 -16.47 8.68
CA ARG A 174 14.30 -16.58 8.92
C ARG A 174 13.63 -15.23 8.71
N ALA A 175 12.47 -15.21 8.06
CA ALA A 175 11.68 -14.00 7.89
C ALA A 175 11.15 -13.52 9.25
N VAL A 176 11.14 -12.20 9.44
CA VAL A 176 10.75 -11.51 10.66
C VAL A 176 9.75 -10.42 10.30
N ASP A 177 8.63 -10.37 11.00
CA ASP A 177 7.68 -9.26 10.85
C ASP A 177 8.28 -7.98 11.45
N PRO A 178 8.47 -6.91 10.67
CA PRO A 178 9.04 -5.67 11.17
C PRO A 178 8.15 -4.95 12.21
N PHE A 179 6.86 -5.28 12.32
CA PHE A 179 5.96 -4.69 13.33
C PHE A 179 6.10 -5.28 14.72
N VAL A 180 6.61 -6.51 14.85
CA VAL A 180 6.71 -7.21 16.14
C VAL A 180 8.11 -7.75 16.45
N GLY A 181 9.01 -7.77 15.47
CA GLY A 181 10.37 -8.27 15.63
C GLY A 181 10.41 -9.78 15.84
N THR A 182 11.40 -10.26 16.60
CA THR A 182 11.57 -11.69 16.90
C THR A 182 10.72 -12.18 18.07
N ALA A 183 9.90 -11.31 18.67
CA ALA A 183 9.04 -11.69 19.77
C ALA A 183 7.89 -12.58 19.27
N PRO A 184 7.49 -13.61 20.04
CA PRO A 184 6.29 -14.36 19.71
C PRO A 184 5.05 -13.46 19.80
N LEU A 185 4.13 -13.61 18.85
CA LEU A 185 2.84 -12.93 18.93
C LEU A 185 2.01 -13.51 20.07
N PRO A 186 1.37 -12.65 20.87
CA PRO A 186 0.43 -13.14 21.86
C PRO A 186 -0.90 -13.53 21.16
N PRO A 187 -1.78 -14.29 21.83
CA PRO A 187 -3.08 -14.67 21.27
C PRO A 187 -3.92 -13.45 20.87
N CYS A 188 -4.78 -13.59 19.87
CA CYS A 188 -5.54 -12.47 19.29
C CYS A 188 -6.48 -11.71 20.23
N ASN A 189 -6.80 -12.31 21.37
CA ASN A 189 -7.64 -11.72 22.42
C ASN A 189 -6.83 -11.00 23.50
N SER A 190 -5.53 -10.79 23.29
CA SER A 190 -4.63 -10.13 24.24
C SER A 190 -4.16 -8.76 23.74
N GLU A 191 -3.74 -7.89 24.67
CA GLU A 191 -3.12 -6.63 24.31
C GLU A 191 -1.77 -6.89 23.61
N VAL A 192 -1.67 -6.46 22.34
CA VAL A 192 -0.39 -6.48 21.60
C VAL A 192 0.51 -5.38 22.14
N ARG A 193 1.48 -5.74 22.98
CA ARG A 193 2.55 -4.87 23.48
C ARG A 193 3.90 -5.30 22.91
N THR A 194 4.06 -5.22 21.60
CA THR A 194 5.34 -5.56 20.94
C THR A 194 6.08 -4.29 20.52
N THR A 195 7.37 -4.22 20.83
CA THR A 195 8.29 -3.25 20.22
C THR A 195 8.79 -3.84 18.90
N GLY A 196 8.25 -3.35 17.79
CA GLY A 196 8.71 -3.73 16.46
C GLY A 196 10.11 -3.21 16.14
N LEU A 197 10.55 -3.42 14.90
CA LEU A 197 11.85 -2.96 14.40
C LEU A 197 11.80 -1.53 13.85
N TRP A 198 10.61 -0.98 13.64
CA TRP A 198 10.43 0.38 13.17
C TRP A 198 10.87 1.42 14.21
N THR A 199 11.55 2.47 13.75
CA THR A 199 11.71 3.69 14.55
C THR A 199 10.34 4.26 14.94
N ALA A 200 10.24 4.98 16.05
CA ALA A 200 8.96 5.51 16.53
C ALA A 200 8.25 6.40 15.48
N VAL A 201 9.01 7.20 14.73
CA VAL A 201 8.50 8.06 13.64
C VAL A 201 7.90 7.21 12.52
N THR A 202 8.60 6.13 12.15
CA THR A 202 8.14 5.22 11.09
C THR A 202 6.94 4.42 11.53
N ALA A 203 6.94 3.89 12.76
CA ALA A 203 5.82 3.16 13.34
C ALA A 203 4.53 4.02 13.37
N HIS A 204 4.66 5.31 13.71
CA HIS A 204 3.55 6.26 13.65
C HIS A 204 3.05 6.47 12.22
N SER A 205 3.96 6.62 11.25
CA SER A 205 3.63 6.85 9.83
C SER A 205 2.99 5.63 9.15
N LEU A 206 3.39 4.42 9.55
CA LEU A 206 2.91 3.15 9.02
C LEU A 206 1.60 2.65 9.66
N GLY A 207 1.00 3.41 10.58
CA GLY A 207 -0.12 3.01 11.43
C GLY A 207 -1.09 1.97 10.83
N TYR A 208 -1.56 1.04 11.66
CA TYR A 208 -2.38 -0.08 11.20
C TYR A 208 -3.74 0.39 10.64
N GLU A 209 -3.88 0.28 9.32
CA GLU A 209 -5.12 0.58 8.59
C GLU A 209 -5.65 -0.70 7.94
N PRO A 210 -6.66 -1.38 8.53
CA PRO A 210 -7.17 -2.66 8.03
C PRO A 210 -8.00 -2.53 6.75
N SER A 211 -8.33 -1.30 6.34
CA SER A 211 -9.11 -1.00 5.15
C SER A 211 -8.75 0.41 4.67
N ALA A 212 -8.66 0.60 3.36
CA ALA A 212 -8.38 1.90 2.76
C ALA A 212 -8.84 1.93 1.29
N VAL A 213 -9.22 3.10 0.79
CA VAL A 213 -9.37 3.26 -0.66
C VAL A 213 -7.99 3.32 -1.28
N ILE A 214 -7.81 2.60 -2.38
CA ILE A 214 -6.64 2.67 -3.25
C ILE A 214 -6.80 3.83 -4.22
N THR A 215 -7.88 3.84 -4.99
CA THR A 215 -8.20 4.88 -5.97
C THR A 215 -9.64 4.70 -6.44
N GLY A 216 -10.20 5.73 -7.06
CA GLY A 216 -11.56 5.70 -7.60
C GLY A 216 -11.77 6.86 -8.58
N GLY A 217 -12.80 6.75 -9.41
CA GLY A 217 -13.05 7.73 -10.46
C GLY A 217 -14.46 7.66 -11.01
N LEU A 218 -14.80 8.67 -11.81
CA LEU A 218 -15.98 8.65 -12.67
C LEU A 218 -15.57 8.17 -14.07
N ALA A 219 -16.35 7.31 -14.68
CA ALA A 219 -16.08 6.74 -16.00
C ALA A 219 -17.37 6.48 -16.78
N SER A 220 -17.24 6.24 -18.08
CA SER A 220 -18.37 5.89 -18.95
C SER A 220 -18.60 4.39 -19.15
N ALA A 221 -17.66 3.57 -18.69
CA ALA A 221 -17.76 2.12 -18.67
C ALA A 221 -17.10 1.60 -17.38
N VAL A 222 -17.46 0.37 -16.98
CA VAL A 222 -16.81 -0.30 -15.86
C VAL A 222 -15.34 -0.52 -16.23
N PRO A 223 -14.39 0.00 -15.43
CA PRO A 223 -12.98 -0.22 -15.72
C PRO A 223 -12.57 -1.69 -15.54
N PRO A 224 -11.48 -2.12 -16.19
CA PRO A 224 -10.76 -3.33 -15.77
C PRO A 224 -10.37 -3.27 -14.30
N LYS A 225 -10.42 -4.43 -13.62
CA LYS A 225 -10.01 -4.56 -12.22
C LYS A 225 -8.50 -4.40 -12.05
N ALA A 226 -7.71 -4.95 -12.97
CA ALA A 226 -6.26 -4.87 -12.92
C ALA A 226 -5.78 -3.42 -13.11
N VAL A 227 -4.86 -2.98 -12.24
CA VAL A 227 -4.32 -1.60 -12.26
C VAL A 227 -3.56 -1.31 -13.55
N THR A 228 -2.88 -2.31 -14.13
CA THR A 228 -2.16 -2.19 -15.41
C THR A 228 -3.09 -1.93 -16.59
N ASP A 229 -4.27 -2.54 -16.56
CA ASP A 229 -5.23 -2.49 -17.68
C ASP A 229 -6.12 -1.24 -17.59
N ARG A 230 -6.00 -0.50 -16.48
CA ARG A 230 -6.73 0.72 -16.18
C ARG A 230 -5.84 1.96 -16.19
N ASP A 231 -4.85 1.95 -17.08
CA ASP A 231 -3.85 3.00 -17.22
C ASP A 231 -3.87 3.63 -18.63
N PRO A 232 -4.22 4.93 -18.77
CA PRO A 232 -4.67 5.82 -17.71
C PRO A 232 -6.07 5.43 -17.19
N PRO A 233 -6.45 5.87 -15.97
CA PRO A 233 -7.79 5.63 -15.45
C PRO A 233 -8.87 6.18 -16.39
N PRO A 234 -9.96 5.43 -16.64
CA PRO A 234 -11.00 5.87 -17.57
C PRO A 234 -11.73 7.09 -17.02
N MET A 235 -12.11 7.97 -17.93
CA MET A 235 -12.85 9.20 -17.67
C MET A 235 -14.23 9.16 -18.35
N PRO A 236 -15.19 10.01 -17.95
CA PRO A 236 -16.44 10.15 -18.67
C PRO A 236 -16.19 10.64 -20.10
N ASN A 237 -16.85 10.02 -21.08
CA ASN A 237 -16.69 10.34 -22.49
C ASN A 237 -18.04 10.63 -23.15
N GLY A 238 -18.41 11.91 -23.16
CA GLY A 238 -19.62 12.40 -23.79
C GLY A 238 -20.87 12.34 -22.92
N ARG A 239 -21.78 13.26 -23.18
CA ARG A 239 -22.97 13.48 -22.35
C ARG A 239 -24.05 12.39 -22.43
N HIS A 240 -24.01 11.52 -23.44
CA HIS A 240 -24.96 10.42 -23.59
C HIS A 240 -24.42 9.08 -23.11
N ALA A 241 -23.17 9.04 -22.65
CA ALA A 241 -22.60 7.83 -22.09
C ALA A 241 -23.10 7.60 -20.65
N PRO A 242 -23.12 6.34 -20.17
CA PRO A 242 -23.32 6.06 -18.76
C PRO A 242 -22.35 6.85 -17.88
N LEU A 243 -22.75 7.11 -16.64
CA LEU A 243 -21.89 7.70 -15.62
C LEU A 243 -21.75 6.71 -14.46
N ILE A 244 -20.54 6.22 -14.28
CA ILE A 244 -20.18 5.16 -13.33
C ILE A 244 -19.16 5.71 -12.36
N LEU A 245 -19.45 5.59 -11.06
CA LEU A 245 -18.47 5.73 -10.00
C LEU A 245 -17.87 4.35 -9.71
N TRP A 246 -16.56 4.23 -9.86
CA TRP A 246 -15.82 3.01 -9.55
C TRP A 246 -14.80 3.26 -8.43
N VAL A 247 -14.51 2.22 -7.65
CA VAL A 247 -13.55 2.25 -6.55
C VAL A 247 -12.74 0.96 -6.51
N ASP A 248 -11.48 1.10 -6.16
CA ASP A 248 -10.58 0.03 -5.77
C ASP A 248 -10.16 0.30 -4.31
N ALA A 249 -10.29 -0.70 -3.44
CA ALA A 249 -10.03 -0.60 -2.02
C ALA A 249 -9.34 -1.88 -1.49
N ILE A 250 -8.74 -1.79 -0.31
CA ILE A 250 -8.20 -2.94 0.41
C ILE A 250 -9.07 -3.29 1.62
N GLY A 251 -9.04 -4.57 1.99
CA GLY A 251 -9.50 -5.04 3.30
C GLY A 251 -11.00 -4.91 3.57
N ALA A 252 -11.84 -4.88 2.52
CA ALA A 252 -13.29 -4.99 2.69
C ALA A 252 -13.64 -6.37 3.26
N ARG A 253 -14.71 -6.47 4.06
CA ARG A 253 -15.18 -7.71 4.67
C ARG A 253 -16.61 -8.00 4.28
N ALA A 254 -16.96 -9.27 4.20
CA ALA A 254 -18.36 -9.67 4.13
C ALA A 254 -19.16 -9.02 5.25
N GLY A 255 -20.29 -8.39 4.91
CA GLY A 255 -21.11 -7.66 5.88
C GLY A 255 -20.75 -6.19 6.06
N ASP A 256 -19.60 -5.72 5.54
CA ASP A 256 -19.36 -4.29 5.43
C ASP A 256 -20.45 -3.66 4.54
N TYR A 257 -20.78 -2.40 4.81
CA TYR A 257 -21.77 -1.65 4.06
C TYR A 257 -21.09 -0.63 3.16
N GLN A 258 -21.48 -0.55 1.89
CA GLN A 258 -20.92 0.40 0.95
C GLN A 258 -22.00 1.30 0.32
N ALA A 259 -21.64 2.57 0.15
CA ALA A 259 -22.51 3.58 -0.43
C ALA A 259 -21.78 4.33 -1.55
N PHE A 260 -22.50 4.55 -2.65
CA PHE A 260 -22.08 5.31 -3.82
C PHE A 260 -23.04 6.47 -4.01
N SER A 261 -22.53 7.67 -4.26
CA SER A 261 -23.34 8.79 -4.73
C SER A 261 -22.61 9.60 -5.80
N ILE A 262 -23.38 10.14 -6.75
CA ILE A 262 -22.89 11.01 -7.80
C ILE A 262 -23.77 12.27 -7.80
N ALA A 263 -23.14 13.42 -7.61
CA ALA A 263 -23.76 14.73 -7.69
C ALA A 263 -23.44 15.40 -9.04
N GLY A 264 -24.44 16.04 -9.63
CA GLY A 264 -24.30 16.87 -10.83
C GLY A 264 -23.70 18.26 -10.55
N PRO A 265 -23.54 19.09 -11.60
CA PRO A 265 -22.93 20.43 -11.49
C PRO A 265 -23.68 21.40 -10.60
N ASP A 266 -24.99 21.20 -10.44
CA ASP A 266 -25.87 21.95 -9.55
C ASP A 266 -25.90 21.39 -8.11
N GLY A 267 -25.13 20.34 -7.83
CA GLY A 267 -25.08 19.65 -6.55
C GLY A 267 -26.19 18.61 -6.34
N GLN A 268 -27.13 18.45 -7.28
CA GLN A 268 -28.20 17.47 -7.15
C GLN A 268 -27.66 16.05 -7.31
N ILE A 269 -28.15 15.12 -6.47
CA ILE A 269 -27.79 13.71 -6.57
C ILE A 269 -28.48 13.10 -7.80
N VAL A 270 -27.67 12.71 -8.79
CA VAL A 270 -28.15 12.06 -10.02
C VAL A 270 -28.16 10.54 -9.92
N HIS A 271 -27.36 9.99 -9.00
CA HIS A 271 -27.24 8.56 -8.71
C HIS A 271 -26.88 8.35 -7.24
N GLU A 272 -27.56 7.40 -6.60
CA GLU A 272 -27.22 6.90 -5.27
C GLU A 272 -27.51 5.41 -5.22
N GLN A 273 -26.59 4.64 -4.62
CA GLN A 273 -26.77 3.21 -4.42
C GLN A 273 -26.08 2.78 -3.14
N GLN A 274 -26.72 1.86 -2.44
CA GLN A 274 -26.19 1.22 -1.25
C GLN A 274 -26.26 -0.29 -1.39
N SER A 275 -25.27 -1.00 -0.85
CA SER A 275 -25.25 -2.46 -0.83
C SER A 275 -24.38 -2.99 0.30
N VAL A 276 -24.58 -4.26 0.64
CA VAL A 276 -23.69 -5.00 1.53
C VAL A 276 -22.59 -5.62 0.69
N VAL A 277 -21.35 -5.60 1.21
CA VAL A 277 -20.20 -6.28 0.62
C VAL A 277 -20.39 -7.79 0.79
N GLU A 278 -20.44 -8.50 -0.33
CA GLU A 278 -20.46 -9.97 -0.36
C GLU A 278 -19.02 -10.50 -0.45
N GLY A 279 -18.63 -11.35 0.50
CA GLY A 279 -17.28 -11.97 0.56
C GLY A 279 -16.17 -11.05 1.08
N GLY A 280 -16.00 -9.87 0.48
CA GLY A 280 -14.89 -8.96 0.76
C GLY A 280 -13.53 -9.52 0.27
N GLY A 281 -12.43 -9.00 0.80
CA GLY A 281 -11.09 -9.49 0.50
C GLY A 281 -9.99 -8.45 0.63
N LEU A 282 -8.74 -8.90 0.41
CA LEU A 282 -7.55 -8.05 0.44
C LEU A 282 -7.60 -6.96 -0.64
N SER A 283 -8.18 -7.27 -1.81
CA SER A 283 -8.49 -6.30 -2.86
C SER A 283 -9.98 -6.34 -3.19
N TRP A 284 -10.62 -5.18 -3.13
CA TRP A 284 -12.05 -5.00 -3.35
C TRP A 284 -12.28 -3.96 -4.45
N PHE A 285 -12.82 -4.43 -5.57
CA PHE A 285 -13.21 -3.56 -6.68
C PHE A 285 -14.73 -3.52 -6.75
N ALA A 286 -15.30 -2.31 -6.74
CA ALA A 286 -16.73 -2.11 -6.81
C ALA A 286 -17.08 -0.89 -7.65
N TYR A 287 -18.29 -0.85 -8.17
CA TYR A 287 -18.78 0.26 -8.97
C TYR A 287 -20.29 0.38 -8.87
N SER A 288 -20.80 1.58 -9.13
CA SER A 288 -22.22 1.82 -9.30
C SER A 288 -22.42 3.04 -10.18
N GLY A 289 -23.50 3.08 -10.94
CA GLY A 289 -23.72 4.17 -11.89
C GLY A 289 -25.09 4.14 -12.53
N LYS A 290 -25.31 5.10 -13.42
CA LYS A 290 -26.58 5.34 -14.10
C LYS A 290 -26.37 5.57 -15.58
N ARG A 291 -27.30 5.08 -16.40
CA ARG A 291 -27.35 5.41 -17.83
C ARG A 291 -27.65 6.91 -18.00
N ALA A 292 -27.14 7.52 -19.07
CA ALA A 292 -27.49 8.90 -19.37
C ALA A 292 -29.00 9.06 -19.58
N PRO A 293 -29.60 10.18 -19.16
CA PRO A 293 -30.94 10.54 -19.58
C PRO A 293 -30.97 10.80 -21.10
N ALA A 294 -32.16 10.78 -21.70
CA ALA A 294 -32.31 11.00 -23.14
C ALA A 294 -31.72 12.35 -23.61
N ALA A 295 -31.88 13.42 -22.81
CA ALA A 295 -31.30 14.73 -23.07
C ALA A 295 -29.77 14.81 -22.85
N GLY A 296 -29.16 13.73 -22.33
CA GLY A 296 -27.77 13.70 -21.91
C GLY A 296 -27.53 14.41 -20.58
N TRP A 297 -26.34 14.17 -20.01
CA TRP A 297 -25.87 14.86 -18.83
C TRP A 297 -25.68 16.37 -19.11
N PRO A 298 -26.09 17.26 -18.19
CA PRO A 298 -25.65 18.64 -18.19
C PRO A 298 -24.11 18.73 -18.24
N ALA A 299 -23.59 19.69 -19.02
CA ALA A 299 -22.15 19.95 -19.00
C ALA A 299 -21.74 20.54 -17.65
N GLY A 300 -20.58 20.16 -17.15
CA GLY A 300 -20.05 20.67 -15.88
C GLY A 300 -19.30 19.64 -15.06
N ARG A 301 -19.01 20.02 -13.81
CA ARG A 301 -18.30 19.18 -12.84
C ARG A 301 -19.27 18.23 -12.15
N TYR A 302 -18.95 16.95 -12.19
CA TYR A 302 -19.63 15.93 -11.40
C TYR A 302 -18.74 15.50 -10.24
N THR A 303 -19.36 15.19 -9.10
CA THR A 303 -18.67 14.73 -7.89
C THR A 303 -19.16 13.34 -7.53
N GLY A 304 -18.27 12.37 -7.52
CA GLY A 304 -18.53 11.01 -7.04
C GLY A 304 -18.04 10.84 -5.60
N ARG A 305 -18.84 10.21 -4.74
CA ARG A 305 -18.48 9.87 -3.37
C ARG A 305 -18.72 8.40 -3.09
N TYR A 306 -17.73 7.76 -2.49
CA TYR A 306 -17.82 6.39 -2.01
C TYR A 306 -17.48 6.33 -0.53
N VAL A 307 -18.24 5.51 0.20
CA VAL A 307 -18.02 5.24 1.63
C VAL A 307 -18.13 3.73 1.85
N LEU A 308 -17.14 3.14 2.52
CA LEU A 308 -17.18 1.80 3.09
C LEU A 308 -17.27 1.91 4.61
N LYS A 309 -18.27 1.26 5.19
CA LYS A 309 -18.52 1.19 6.63
C LYS A 309 -18.38 -0.23 7.13
N ARG A 310 -17.74 -0.37 8.29
CA ARG A 310 -17.76 -1.60 9.09
C ARG A 310 -18.54 -1.31 10.34
N GLU A 311 -19.64 -2.03 10.53
CA GLU A 311 -20.64 -1.67 11.54
C GLU A 311 -21.06 -0.20 11.35
N ASN A 312 -20.78 0.67 12.33
CA ASN A 312 -21.10 2.10 12.27
C ASN A 312 -19.91 3.00 11.89
N ALA A 313 -18.70 2.46 11.78
CA ALA A 313 -17.49 3.23 11.51
C ALA A 313 -17.20 3.32 10.01
N ILE A 314 -16.84 4.51 9.52
CA ILE A 314 -16.31 4.68 8.16
C ILE A 314 -14.87 4.16 8.16
N VAL A 315 -14.63 3.05 7.45
CA VAL A 315 -13.31 2.42 7.34
C VAL A 315 -12.58 2.77 6.05
N ALA A 316 -13.29 3.25 5.03
CA ALA A 316 -12.68 3.81 3.83
C ALA A 316 -13.62 4.80 3.16
N ARG A 317 -13.08 5.86 2.54
CA ARG A 317 -13.87 6.81 1.75
C ARG A 317 -13.05 7.45 0.65
N ILE A 318 -13.72 7.90 -0.41
CA ILE A 318 -13.12 8.74 -1.45
C ILE A 318 -14.15 9.72 -2.00
N GLU A 319 -13.69 10.92 -2.33
CA GLU A 319 -14.39 11.88 -3.16
C GLU A 319 -13.55 12.11 -4.42
N THR A 320 -14.19 12.09 -5.59
CA THR A 320 -13.55 12.29 -6.89
C THR A 320 -14.41 13.20 -7.76
N THR A 321 -13.80 13.84 -8.75
CA THR A 321 -14.52 14.71 -9.67
C THR A 321 -14.14 14.44 -11.11
N ALA A 322 -15.07 14.68 -12.03
CA ALA A 322 -14.80 14.65 -13.46
C ALA A 322 -15.63 15.71 -14.18
N MET A 323 -15.11 16.20 -15.31
CA MET A 323 -15.83 17.12 -16.17
C MET A 323 -16.55 16.34 -17.27
N ILE A 324 -17.84 16.62 -17.45
CA ILE A 324 -18.57 16.24 -18.66
C ILE A 324 -18.67 17.50 -19.53
N LYS A 325 -18.25 17.37 -20.80
CA LYS A 325 -18.35 18.43 -21.81
C LYS A 325 -19.66 18.31 -22.58
#